data_AF-P46159-F1
#
_entry.id   AF-P46159-F1
#
_cell.length_a   1.000
_cell.length_b   1.000
_cell.length_c   1.000
_cell.angle_alpha   90.00
_cell.angle_beta   90.00
_cell.angle_gamma   90.00
#
_symmetry.space_group_name_H-M   'P 1'
#
loop_
_entity.id
_entity.type
_entity.pdbx_description
1 polymer ?
#
loop_
_entity_poly.entity_id
_entity_poly.type
_entity_poly.pdbx_seq_one_letter_code
_entity_poly.pdbx_strand_id
1 'polypeptide(L)' 'DFASCHTNGGICLPNRCPGHMIQIGICFRPRVKCCRSW' A
#
# COMPACT_ATOMS: atom_id res chain seq x y z
N ASP A 1 -2.14 -7.45 5.00
CA ASP A 1 -2.45 -8.19 3.74
C ASP A 1 -3.19 -7.23 2.79
N PHE A 2 -3.60 -7.70 1.60
CA PHE A 2 -4.30 -6.87 0.61
C PHE A 2 -5.59 -6.28 1.17
N ALA A 3 -6.43 -7.11 1.81
CA ALA A 3 -7.69 -6.65 2.39
C ALA A 3 -7.45 -5.63 3.51
N SER A 4 -6.47 -5.86 4.38
CA SER A 4 -6.10 -4.86 5.40
C SER A 4 -5.64 -3.53 4.78
N CYS A 5 -4.83 -3.57 3.70
CA CYS A 5 -4.39 -2.36 3.01
C CYS A 5 -5.58 -1.56 2.47
N HIS A 6 -6.48 -2.24 1.75
CA HIS A 6 -7.68 -1.62 1.20
C HIS A 6 -8.64 -1.11 2.28
N THR A 7 -8.80 -1.85 3.38
CA THR A 7 -9.64 -1.42 4.52
C THR A 7 -9.09 -0.16 5.19
N ASN A 8 -7.76 0.03 5.18
CA ASN A 8 -7.11 1.25 5.67
C ASN A 8 -7.10 2.40 4.63
N GLY A 9 -7.82 2.25 3.52
CA GLY A 9 -7.88 3.23 2.44
C GLY A 9 -6.63 3.27 1.55
N GLY A 10 -5.75 2.28 1.66
CA GLY A 10 -4.54 2.17 0.86
C GLY A 10 -4.72 1.32 -0.41
N ILE A 11 -3.67 1.31 -1.23
CA ILE A 11 -3.53 0.50 -2.43
C ILE A 11 -2.18 -0.24 -2.43
N CYS A 12 -2.16 -1.46 -2.99
CA CYS A 12 -0.95 -2.28 -3.08
C CYS A 12 -0.16 -1.97 -4.36
N LEU A 13 1.08 -1.49 -4.25
CA LEU A 13 1.92 -1.11 -5.38
C LEU A 13 3.29 -1.84 -5.37
N PRO A 14 3.73 -2.43 -6.50
CA PRO A 14 4.91 -3.30 -6.55
C PRO A 14 6.25 -2.57 -6.38
N ASN A 15 6.32 -1.29 -6.79
CA ASN A 15 7.57 -0.54 -6.82
C ASN A 15 7.71 0.38 -5.60
N ARG A 16 7.30 1.63 -5.77
CA ARG A 16 7.32 2.65 -4.73
C ARG A 16 5.96 3.32 -4.68
N CYS A 17 5.64 3.88 -3.53
CA CYS A 17 4.51 4.80 -3.47
C CYS A 17 4.82 6.01 -4.35
N PRO A 18 3.84 6.51 -5.13
CA PRO A 18 3.94 7.78 -5.82
C PRO A 18 4.32 8.90 -4.85
N GLY A 19 4.95 9.97 -5.32
CA GLY A 19 5.45 11.05 -4.45
C GLY A 19 4.36 11.76 -3.61
N HIS A 20 3.09 11.66 -4.01
CA HIS A 20 1.95 12.18 -3.26
C HIS A 20 1.33 11.18 -2.27
N MET A 21 1.92 9.98 -2.14
CA MET A 21 1.45 8.91 -1.26
C MET A 21 2.56 8.52 -0.28
N ILE A 22 2.16 8.08 0.90
CA ILE A 22 3.06 7.51 1.90
C ILE A 22 2.91 5.99 1.97
N GLN A 23 3.98 5.30 2.31
CA GLN A 23 3.92 3.87 2.63
C GLN A 23 3.38 3.71 4.05
N ILE A 24 2.23 3.06 4.20
CA ILE A 24 1.60 2.79 5.50
C ILE A 24 1.77 1.33 5.96
N GLY A 25 2.27 0.46 5.08
CA GLY A 25 2.49 -0.94 5.40
C GLY A 25 2.93 -1.75 4.19
N ILE A 26 2.65 -3.06 4.24
CA ILE A 26 2.93 -3.99 3.15
C ILE A 26 1.71 -4.88 2.87
N CYS A 27 1.54 -5.23 1.60
CA CYS A 27 0.67 -6.32 1.16
C CYS A 27 1.54 -7.57 1.09
N PHE A 28 1.07 -8.72 1.60
CA PHE A 28 1.93 -9.90 1.77
C PHE A 28 1.96 -10.84 0.54
N ARG A 29 0.94 -10.80 -0.31
CA ARG A 29 0.83 -11.63 -1.53
C ARG A 29 0.27 -10.83 -2.71
N PRO A 30 1.13 -10.37 -3.65
CA PRO A 30 2.60 -10.37 -3.60
C PRO A 30 3.13 -9.47 -2.47
N ARG A 31 4.40 -9.66 -2.06
CA ARG A 31 5.06 -8.81 -1.06
C ARG A 31 5.35 -7.44 -1.67
N VAL A 32 4.42 -6.51 -1.52
CA VAL A 32 4.47 -5.17 -2.13
C VAL A 32 4.11 -4.10 -1.12
N LYS A 33 4.27 -2.82 -1.49
CA LYS A 33 4.00 -1.71 -0.57
C LYS A 33 2.51 -1.43 -0.49
N CYS A 34 2.01 -1.19 0.72
CA CYS A 34 0.70 -0.59 0.91
C CYS A 34 0.89 0.93 0.99
N CYS A 35 0.36 1.65 0.01
CA CYS A 35 0.50 3.09 -0.14
C CYS A 35 -0.84 3.78 0.08
N ARG A 36 -0.86 4.94 0.75
CA ARG A 36 -2.07 5.73 0.98
C ARG A 36 -1.79 7.19 0.67
N SER A 37 -2.75 7.87 0.06
CA SER A 37 -2.77 9.33 0.04
C SER A 37 -2.97 9.86 1.46
N TRP A 38 -2.48 11.07 1.73
CA TRP A 38 -2.71 11.77 3.00
C TRP A 38 -4.19 11.73 3.43
#